data_AF-A0A534J0J9-F1
#
_entry.id   AF-A0A534J0J9-F1
#
_cell.length_a   1.000
_cell.length_b   1.000
_cell.length_c   1.000
_cell.angle_alpha   90.00
_cell.angle_beta   90.00
_cell.angle_gamma   90.00
#
_symmetry.space_group_name_H-M   'P 1'
#
loop_
_entity.id
_entity.type
_entity.pdbx_description
1 polymer ?
#
loop_
_entity_poly.entity_id
_entity_poly.type
_entity_poly.pdbx_seq_one_letter_code
_entity_poly.pdbx_strand_id
1 'polypeptide(L)'
;MAETKDDITEERRILKKAGVLDDKLLDRMDIYPGDRVRFRFYYPQSGFEEIIGHFLGFYTLYEGPEGGGDLNLVIRAVKDGRPTVLYKDRNYLEEFENLEPNMEVREQIRDLDARHGRHVGHEFG
;
A
#
# COMPACT_ATOMS: atom_id res chain seq x y z
N MET A 1 6.25 -30.87 -7.87
CA MET A 1 6.12 -29.54 -7.20
C MET A 1 6.89 -28.58 -8.08
N ALA A 2 6.19 -27.81 -8.92
CA ALA A 2 6.85 -26.88 -9.82
C ALA A 2 7.44 -25.76 -8.98
N GLU A 3 8.78 -25.57 -9.05
CA GLU A 3 9.40 -24.32 -8.63
C GLU A 3 8.71 -23.19 -9.40
N THR A 4 7.78 -22.48 -8.76
CA THR A 4 7.28 -21.18 -9.23
C THR A 4 8.38 -20.18 -8.97
N LYS A 5 9.49 -20.38 -9.67
CA LYS A 5 10.72 -19.62 -9.53
C LYS A 5 10.46 -18.26 -10.15
N ASP A 6 10.13 -17.29 -9.31
CA ASP A 6 10.50 -15.88 -9.48
C ASP A 6 10.08 -15.15 -10.78
N ASP A 7 9.15 -15.68 -11.58
CA ASP A 7 8.70 -15.04 -12.83
C ASP A 7 8.17 -13.62 -12.57
N ILE A 8 7.45 -13.41 -11.47
CA ILE A 8 6.93 -12.10 -11.05
C ILE A 8 8.08 -11.13 -10.75
N THR A 9 9.13 -11.60 -10.08
CA THR A 9 10.30 -10.80 -9.71
C THR A 9 11.11 -10.44 -10.96
N GLU A 10 11.23 -11.36 -11.91
CA GLU A 10 11.96 -11.13 -13.15
C GLU A 10 11.22 -10.18 -14.11
N GLU A 11 9.91 -10.35 -14.29
CA GLU A 11 9.09 -9.40 -15.07
C GLU A 11 9.12 -7.99 -14.45
N ARG A 12 8.97 -7.91 -13.13
CA ARG A 12 9.04 -6.63 -12.41
C ARG A 12 10.41 -5.96 -12.59
N ARG A 13 11.50 -6.73 -12.54
CA ARG A 13 12.86 -6.22 -12.80
C ARG A 13 13.00 -5.66 -14.22
N ILE A 14 12.44 -6.34 -15.22
CA ILE A 14 12.46 -5.88 -16.61
C ILE A 14 11.70 -4.56 -16.76
N LEU A 15 10.51 -4.45 -16.15
CA LEU A 15 9.69 -3.23 -16.21
C LEU A 15 10.33 -2.05 -15.49
N LYS A 16 10.98 -2.28 -14.34
CA LYS A 16 11.80 -1.28 -13.65
C LYS A 16 12.95 -0.78 -14.53
N LYS A 17 13.69 -1.71 -15.17
CA LYS A 17 14.78 -1.37 -16.08
C LYS A 17 14.29 -0.55 -17.30
N ALA A 18 13.07 -0.80 -17.75
CA ALA A 18 12.43 -0.06 -18.84
C ALA A 18 11.85 1.31 -18.41
N GLY A 19 11.91 1.66 -17.11
CA GLY A 19 11.33 2.90 -16.58
C GLY A 19 9.80 2.91 -16.55
N VAL A 20 9.17 1.74 -16.63
CA VAL A 20 7.70 1.58 -16.57
C VAL A 20 7.21 1.51 -15.12
N LEU A 21 8.05 0.99 -14.23
CA LEU A 21 7.83 0.96 -12.77
C LEU A 21 8.93 1.79 -12.09
N ASP A 22 8.56 2.65 -11.14
CA ASP A 22 9.51 3.49 -10.39
C ASP A 22 9.75 2.92 -8.98
N ASP A 23 11.01 2.82 -8.57
CA ASP A 23 11.40 2.34 -7.23
C ASP A 23 11.06 3.37 -6.13
N LYS A 24 10.89 4.65 -6.46
CA LYS A 24 10.96 5.75 -5.47
C LYS A 24 9.64 6.12 -4.79
N LEU A 25 8.50 5.57 -5.21
CA LEU A 25 7.19 5.95 -4.65
C LEU A 25 6.87 5.20 -3.35
N LEU A 26 7.21 3.91 -3.26
CA LEU A 26 6.93 3.09 -2.08
C LEU A 26 7.81 3.45 -0.87
N ASP A 27 9.03 3.92 -1.09
CA ASP A 27 9.96 4.24 0.01
C ASP A 27 9.60 5.53 0.75
N ARG A 28 8.79 6.41 0.14
CA ARG A 28 8.37 7.68 0.76
C ARG A 28 7.05 7.57 1.52
N MET A 29 6.15 6.68 1.09
CA MET A 29 4.83 6.39 1.69
C MET A 29 4.20 7.53 2.52
N ASP A 30 4.09 8.73 1.93
CA ASP A 30 3.38 9.88 2.53
C ASP A 30 1.86 9.75 2.32
N ILE A 31 1.32 8.63 2.80
CA ILE A 31 -0.11 8.33 2.84
C ILE A 31 -0.52 8.07 4.27
N TYR A 32 -1.59 8.71 4.70
CA TYR A 32 -2.14 8.58 6.04
C TYR A 32 -3.59 8.10 5.97
N PRO A 33 -4.07 7.36 6.97
CA PRO A 33 -5.47 6.96 7.02
C PRO A 33 -6.38 8.18 6.83
N GLY A 34 -7.40 8.04 5.99
CA GLY A 34 -8.32 9.12 5.63
C GLY A 34 -7.92 9.95 4.41
N ASP A 35 -6.68 9.84 3.90
CA ASP A 35 -6.28 10.50 2.66
C ASP A 35 -7.01 9.89 1.46
N ARG A 36 -7.35 10.73 0.48
CA ARG A 36 -7.85 10.27 -0.82
C ARG A 36 -6.68 10.04 -1.76
N VAL A 37 -6.51 8.82 -2.21
CA VAL A 37 -5.34 8.37 -2.94
C VAL A 37 -5.76 7.64 -4.22
N ARG A 38 -5.06 7.90 -5.32
CA ARG A 38 -5.07 7.05 -6.51
C ARG A 38 -3.98 6.00 -6.34
N PHE A 39 -4.36 4.74 -6.36
CA PHE A 39 -3.47 3.59 -6.29
C PHE A 39 -3.38 2.92 -7.66
N ARG A 40 -2.18 2.51 -8.04
CA ARG A 40 -1.92 1.75 -9.26
C ARG A 40 -1.22 0.45 -8.91
N PHE A 41 -1.90 -0.65 -9.19
CA PHE A 41 -1.42 -2.00 -8.96
C PHE A 41 -0.96 -2.63 -10.27
N TYR A 42 0.10 -3.43 -10.22
CA TYR A 42 0.53 -4.24 -11.36
C TYR A 42 0.35 -5.72 -11.04
N TYR A 43 -0.46 -6.38 -11.87
CA TYR A 43 -0.65 -7.82 -11.84
C TYR A 43 0.00 -8.40 -13.10
N PRO A 44 1.04 -9.24 -12.99
CA PRO A 44 1.77 -9.84 -14.12
C PRO A 44 0.88 -10.32 -15.28
N GLN A 45 -0.20 -11.03 -14.96
CA GLN A 45 -1.09 -11.63 -15.96
C GLN A 45 -2.23 -10.70 -16.42
N SER A 46 -2.50 -9.61 -15.71
CA SER A 46 -3.68 -8.76 -15.93
C SER A 46 -3.34 -7.30 -16.22
N GLY A 47 -2.06 -6.92 -16.16
CA GLY A 47 -1.58 -5.56 -16.37
C GLY A 47 -1.89 -4.66 -15.17
N PHE A 48 -2.17 -3.39 -15.45
CA PHE A 48 -2.40 -2.39 -14.41
C PHE A 48 -3.87 -2.29 -14.00
N GLU A 49 -4.11 -2.19 -12.70
CA GLU A 49 -5.40 -1.81 -12.12
C GLU A 49 -5.23 -0.47 -11.38
N GLU A 50 -6.10 0.50 -11.68
CA GLU A 50 -6.16 1.76 -10.94
C GLU A 50 -7.38 1.78 -10.02
N ILE A 51 -7.17 2.19 -8.77
CA ILE A 51 -8.22 2.38 -7.78
C ILE A 51 -8.08 3.77 -7.18
N ILE A 52 -9.17 4.54 -7.17
CA ILE A 52 -9.25 5.79 -6.40
C ILE A 52 -10.12 5.52 -5.16
N GLY A 53 -9.58 5.81 -3.98
CA GLY A 53 -10.29 5.60 -2.72
C GLY A 53 -9.59 6.27 -1.54
N HIS A 54 -10.14 6.07 -0.35
CA HIS A 54 -9.52 6.52 0.88
C HIS A 54 -8.61 5.43 1.44
N PHE A 55 -7.37 5.78 1.77
CA PHE A 55 -6.47 4.89 2.48
C PHE A 55 -6.98 4.69 3.91
N LEU A 56 -7.07 3.44 4.39
CA LEU A 56 -7.52 3.15 5.76
C LEU A 56 -6.41 2.61 6.66
N GLY A 57 -5.25 2.25 6.11
CA GLY A 57 -4.15 1.65 6.86
C GLY A 57 -3.71 0.32 6.27
N PHE A 58 -2.70 -0.25 6.91
CA PHE A 58 -2.21 -1.59 6.64
C PHE A 58 -2.66 -2.52 7.76
N TYR A 59 -3.27 -3.64 7.41
CA TYR A 59 -3.75 -4.62 8.37
C TYR A 59 -3.37 -6.03 7.96
N THR A 60 -2.94 -6.82 8.93
CA THR A 60 -2.73 -8.25 8.76
C THR A 60 -4.06 -8.96 8.88
N LEU A 61 -4.52 -9.62 7.81
CA LEU A 61 -5.80 -10.36 7.83
C LEU A 61 -5.67 -11.72 8.52
N TYR A 62 -4.47 -12.27 8.61
CA TYR A 62 -4.21 -13.57 9.23
C TYR A 62 -2.77 -13.64 9.76
N GLU A 63 -2.59 -13.69 11.07
CA GLU A 63 -1.31 -14.10 11.67
C GLU A 63 -1.34 -15.62 11.78
N GLY A 64 -0.61 -16.32 10.89
CA GLY A 64 -0.36 -17.73 11.07
C GLY A 64 0.46 -18.00 12.34
N PRO A 65 0.53 -19.25 12.84
CA PRO A 65 1.33 -19.59 14.03
C PRO A 65 2.83 -19.26 13.92
N GLU A 66 3.32 -18.97 12.71
CA GLU A 66 4.69 -18.50 12.45
C GLU A 66 4.85 -16.97 12.39
N GLY A 67 3.79 -16.19 12.65
CA GLY A 67 3.85 -14.72 12.74
C GLY A 67 3.99 -13.98 11.41
N GLY A 68 3.99 -14.68 10.27
CA GLY A 68 4.03 -14.10 8.93
C GLY A 68 2.62 -13.99 8.34
N GLY A 69 1.96 -12.87 8.54
CA GLY A 69 0.71 -12.56 7.83
C GLY A 69 0.95 -11.54 6.73
N ASP A 70 0.26 -11.70 5.60
CA ASP A 70 0.35 -10.74 4.49
C ASP A 70 -0.24 -9.38 4.93
N LEU A 71 0.61 -8.35 4.89
CA LEU A 71 0.22 -7.00 5.23
C LEU A 71 -0.64 -6.42 4.08
N ASN A 72 -1.95 -6.38 4.30
CA ASN A 72 -2.90 -5.91 3.29
C ASN A 72 -3.08 -4.40 3.39
N LEU A 73 -3.04 -3.75 2.22
CA LEU A 73 -3.49 -2.38 2.03
C LEU A 73 -5.02 -2.35 2.04
N VAL A 74 -5.59 -1.51 2.91
CA VAL A 74 -7.05 -1.37 3.04
C VAL A 74 -7.49 -0.05 2.42
N ILE A 75 -8.42 -0.13 1.46
CA ILE A 75 -8.91 1.02 0.69
C ILE A 75 -10.44 1.07 0.78
N ARG A 76 -10.99 2.23 1.16
CA ARG A 76 -12.43 2.50 1.00
C ARG A 76 -12.66 3.19 -0.34
N ALA A 77 -13.28 2.49 -1.28
CA ALA A 77 -13.62 3.03 -2.60
C ALA A 77 -15.14 3.01 -2.82
N VAL A 78 -15.60 3.64 -3.91
CA VAL A 78 -16.96 3.46 -4.40
C VAL A 78 -16.89 2.54 -5.62
N LYS A 79 -17.49 1.36 -5.50
CA LYS A 79 -17.57 0.37 -6.58
C LYS A 79 -19.04 0.15 -6.91
N ASP A 80 -19.40 0.28 -8.18
CA ASP A 80 -20.78 0.12 -8.67
C ASP A 80 -21.78 1.00 -7.89
N GLY A 81 -21.37 2.24 -7.58
CA GLY A 81 -22.17 3.21 -6.82
C GLY A 81 -22.27 2.94 -5.31
N ARG A 82 -21.59 1.92 -4.78
CA ARG A 82 -21.66 1.52 -3.37
C ARG A 82 -20.31 1.70 -2.66
N PRO A 83 -20.29 2.27 -1.45
CA PRO A 83 -19.11 2.25 -0.59
C PRO A 83 -18.67 0.81 -0.34
N THR A 84 -17.43 0.50 -0.68
CA THR A 84 -16.85 -0.84 -0.59
C THR A 84 -15.46 -0.74 0.03
N VAL A 85 -15.14 -1.67 0.94
CA VAL A 85 -13.78 -1.83 1.46
C VAL A 85 -13.08 -2.89 0.62
N LEU A 86 -11.94 -2.51 0.05
CA LEU A 86 -11.09 -3.37 -0.75
C LEU A 86 -9.84 -3.70 0.06
N TYR A 87 -9.46 -4.98 0.06
CA TYR A 87 -8.20 -5.46 0.58
C TYR A 87 -7.32 -5.81 -0.61
N LYS A 88 -6.14 -5.21 -0.67
CA LYS A 88 -5.17 -5.44 -1.73
C LYS A 88 -3.83 -5.80 -1.09
N ASP A 89 -3.16 -6.80 -1.64
CA ASP A 89 -1.80 -7.09 -1.23
C ASP A 89 -0.89 -5.92 -1.63
N ARG A 90 -0.15 -5.40 -0.64
CA ARG A 90 0.82 -4.31 -0.80
C ARG A 90 1.89 -4.66 -1.84
N ASN A 91 2.23 -5.93 -2.01
CA ASN A 91 3.30 -6.36 -2.91
C ASN A 91 3.04 -6.00 -4.38
N TYR A 92 1.76 -5.89 -4.77
CA TYR A 92 1.34 -5.48 -6.12
C TYR A 92 1.17 -3.97 -6.27
N LEU A 93 1.28 -3.19 -5.19
CA LEU A 93 1.24 -1.73 -5.29
C LEU A 93 2.53 -1.25 -5.97
N GLU A 94 2.38 -0.53 -7.08
CA GLU A 94 3.53 0.03 -7.79
C GLU A 94 3.61 1.55 -7.61
N GLU A 95 2.49 2.25 -7.76
CA GLU A 95 2.45 3.70 -7.64
C GLU A 95 1.23 4.13 -6.82
N PHE A 96 1.38 5.26 -6.14
CA PHE A 96 0.26 5.96 -5.56
C PHE A 96 0.43 7.47 -5.72
N GLU A 97 -0.68 8.18 -5.84
CA GLU A 97 -0.72 9.64 -5.86
C GLU A 97 -1.72 10.10 -4.80
N ASN A 98 -1.25 10.91 -3.84
CA ASN A 98 -2.13 11.52 -2.86
C ASN A 98 -2.87 12.68 -3.52
N LEU A 99 -4.18 12.51 -3.73
CA LEU A 99 -5.02 13.49 -4.42
C LEU A 99 -5.48 14.56 -3.43
N GLU A 100 -5.92 14.14 -2.24
CA GLU A 100 -6.44 15.02 -1.20
C GLU A 100 -5.98 14.52 0.18
N PRO A 101 -4.98 15.17 0.80
CA PRO A 101 -4.55 14.81 2.13
C PRO A 101 -5.60 15.22 3.17
N ASN A 102 -5.86 14.35 4.14
CA ASN A 102 -6.77 14.63 5.25
C ASN A 102 -5.97 15.15 6.45
N MET A 103 -5.72 16.46 6.45
CA MET A 103 -4.89 17.11 7.47
C MET A 103 -5.42 16.94 8.89
N GLU A 104 -6.75 16.97 9.07
CA GLU A 104 -7.39 16.77 10.37
C GLU A 104 -7.10 15.36 10.92
N VAL A 105 -7.27 14.32 10.11
CA VAL A 105 -6.99 12.95 10.54
C VAL A 105 -5.49 12.73 10.73
N ARG A 106 -4.64 13.29 9.86
CA ARG A 106 -3.18 13.25 9.98
C ARG A 106 -2.71 13.82 11.32
N GLU A 107 -3.23 14.96 11.74
CA GLU A 107 -2.91 15.60 13.02
C GLU A 107 -3.36 14.73 14.21
N GLN A 108 -4.61 14.24 14.18
CA GLN A 108 -5.13 13.39 15.25
C GLN A 108 -4.35 12.08 15.41
N ILE A 109 -3.89 11.47 14.30
CA ILE A 109 -3.07 10.25 14.33
C ILE A 109 -1.69 10.55 14.91
N ARG A 110 -1.05 11.65 14.51
CA ARG A 110 0.24 12.07 15.09
C ARG A 110 0.15 12.26 16.60
N ASP A 111 -0.91 12.93 17.06
CA ASP A 111 -1.16 13.11 18.49
C ASP A 111 -1.45 11.79 19.22
N LEU A 112 -2.11 10.85 18.54
CA LEU A 112 -2.35 9.51 19.07
C LEU A 112 -1.04 8.72 19.21
N ASP A 113 -0.20 8.68 18.18
CA ASP A 113 1.08 7.97 18.20
C ASP A 113 2.06 8.56 19.22
N ALA A 114 2.07 9.89 19.37
CA ALA A 114 2.83 10.58 20.42
C ALA A 114 2.38 10.17 21.83
N ARG A 115 1.06 10.09 22.08
CA ARG A 115 0.49 9.65 23.37
C ARG A 115 0.77 8.18 23.68
N HIS A 116 0.86 7.33 22.66
CA HIS A 116 1.14 5.90 22.81
C HIS A 116 2.64 5.56 22.73
N GLY A 117 3.53 6.54 22.61
CA GLY A 117 4.98 6.31 22.61
C GLY A 117 5.50 5.56 21.40
N ARG A 118 4.78 5.56 20.26
CA ARG A 118 5.24 4.88 19.03
C ARG A 118 6.38 5.61 18.29
N HIS A 119 6.79 6.77 18.80
CA HIS A 119 7.95 7.54 18.37
C HIS A 119 9.26 7.15 19.08
N VAL A 120 9.52 5.85 19.31
CA VAL A 120 10.84 5.41 19.78
C VAL A 120 11.43 4.45 18.75
N GLY A 121 12.20 5.01 17.81
CA GLY A 121 13.10 4.23 16.95
C GLY A 121 13.08 4.58 15.47
N HIS A 122 13.39 5.82 15.09
CA HIS A 122 14.09 6.09 13.83
C HIS A 122 14.82 7.43 13.95
N GLU A 123 15.82 7.46 14.84
CA GLU A 123 16.94 8.38 14.65
C GLU A 123 17.63 7.97 13.35
N PHE A 124 17.71 8.90 12.40
CA PHE A 124 18.62 8.78 11.27
C PHE A 124 20.05 8.60 11.82
N GLY A 125 20.63 7.43 11.57
CA GLY A 125 22.04 7.11 11.73
C GLY A 125 22.57 6.51 10.44
#